data_AF-A0A1Z4R0K4-F1
#
_entry.id   AF-A0A1Z4R0K4-F1
#
_cell.length_a   1.000
_cell.length_b   1.000
_cell.length_c   1.000
_cell.angle_alpha   90.00
_cell.angle_beta   90.00
_cell.angle_gamma   90.00
#
_symmetry.space_group_name_H-M   'P 1'
#
loop_
_entity.id
_entity.type
_entity.pdbx_description
1 polymer ?
#
loop_
_entity_poly.entity_id
_entity_poly.type
_entity_poly.pdbx_seq_one_letter_code
_entity_poly.pdbx_strand_id
1 'polypeptide(L)' 'MSRYSMILQWSDEDELFLVTIPEFSDRVVMPCTHGKTREEAINNGEEVIEMYLEAWETEGETIPEPSTLLVA' A
#
# COMPACT_ATOMS: atom_id res chain seq x y z
N MET A 1 -5.21 -1.09 11.18
CA MET A 1 -3.87 -1.37 10.63
C MET A 1 -3.88 -2.76 10.06
N SER A 2 -3.87 -2.79 8.74
CA SER A 2 -3.78 -4.03 7.98
C SER A 2 -2.38 -4.66 8.16
N ARG A 3 -2.19 -5.92 7.77
CA ARG A 3 -0.89 -6.61 7.89
C ARG A 3 -0.04 -6.53 6.62
N TYR A 4 -0.49 -5.79 5.60
CA TYR A 4 0.20 -5.69 4.32
C TYR A 4 1.47 -4.87 4.46
N SER A 5 2.49 -5.26 3.70
CA SER A 5 3.73 -4.52 3.68
C SER A 5 3.56 -3.20 2.93
N MET A 6 4.31 -2.19 3.36
CA MET A 6 4.31 -0.88 2.73
C MET A 6 5.75 -0.41 2.55
N ILE A 7 6.12 -0.11 1.31
CA ILE A 7 7.42 0.46 0.96
C ILE A 7 7.23 1.96 0.74
N LEU A 8 7.88 2.76 1.57
CA LEU A 8 7.95 4.22 1.40
C LEU A 8 9.28 4.61 0.78
N GLN A 9 9.26 5.30 -0.36
CA GLN A 9 10.45 5.80 -1.02
C GLN A 9 10.34 7.30 -1.26
N TRP A 10 11.39 8.06 -0.95
CA TRP A 10 11.46 9.48 -1.31
C TRP A 10 11.70 9.62 -2.82
N SER A 11 10.94 10.49 -3.48
CA SER A 11 11.16 10.93 -4.84
C SER A 11 11.78 12.32 -4.82
N ASP A 12 13.00 12.45 -5.35
CA ASP A 12 13.65 13.76 -5.53
C ASP A 12 12.97 14.60 -6.63
N GLU A 13 12.27 13.97 -7.57
CA GLU A 13 11.55 14.66 -8.65
C GLU A 13 10.24 15.27 -8.14
N ASP A 14 9.50 14.52 -7.31
CA ASP A 14 8.19 14.94 -6.82
C ASP A 14 8.25 15.66 -5.46
N GLU A 15 9.37 15.55 -4.75
CA GLU A 15 9.53 15.96 -3.35
C GLU A 15 8.48 15.34 -2.41
N LEU A 16 8.17 14.05 -2.65
CA LEU A 16 7.16 13.29 -1.93
C LEU A 16 7.69 11.90 -1.53
N PHE A 17 7.12 11.36 -0.46
CA PHE A 17 7.19 9.93 -0.20
C PHE A 17 6.15 9.22 -1.05
N LEU A 18 6.60 8.34 -1.94
CA LEU A 18 5.79 7.45 -2.76
C LEU A 18 5.56 6.14 -2.01
N VAL A 19 4.35 5.61 -2.12
CA VAL A 19 3.91 4.41 -1.41
C VAL A 19 3.69 3.28 -2.40
N THR A 20 4.36 2.16 -2.16
CA THR A 20 4.14 0.90 -2.88
C THR A 20 3.67 -0.17 -1.90
N ILE A 21 2.64 -0.92 -2.30
CA ILE A 21 2.14 -2.09 -1.57
C ILE A 21 2.45 -3.31 -2.45
N PRO A 22 3.57 -4.00 -2.23
CA PRO A 22 4.05 -5.06 -3.12
C PRO A 22 3.01 -6.15 -3.39
N GLU A 23 2.23 -6.53 -2.38
CA GLU A 23 1.20 -7.57 -2.49
C GLU A 23 0.08 -7.20 -3.48
N PHE A 24 -0.06 -5.92 -3.83
CA PHE A 24 -1.10 -5.42 -4.74
C PHE A 24 -0.55 -5.15 -6.16
N SER A 25 0.75 -5.30 -6.41
CA SER A 25 1.39 -4.85 -7.66
C SER A 25 0.91 -5.57 -8.93
N ASP A 26 0.33 -6.76 -8.79
CA ASP A 26 -0.24 -7.51 -9.92
C ASP A 26 -1.59 -6.96 -10.40
N ARG A 27 -2.20 -6.06 -9.61
CA ARG A 27 -3.57 -5.55 -9.83
C ARG A 27 -3.67 -4.04 -9.80
N VAL A 28 -2.81 -3.39 -9.03
CA VAL A 28 -2.81 -1.95 -8.79
C VAL A 28 -1.51 -1.37 -9.31
N VAL A 29 -1.62 -0.27 -10.06
CA VAL A 29 -0.46 0.47 -10.54
C VAL A 29 0.27 1.07 -9.36
N MET A 30 1.59 0.84 -9.32
CA MET A 30 2.47 1.34 -8.27
C MET A 30 3.38 2.46 -8.80
N PRO A 31 3.76 3.44 -7.96
CA PRO A 31 3.26 3.67 -6.60
C PRO A 31 1.78 4.09 -6.58
N CYS A 32 1.03 3.65 -5.58
CA CYS A 32 -0.43 3.80 -5.56
C CYS A 32 -0.92 5.04 -4.80
N THR A 33 -0.06 5.65 -3.98
CA THR A 33 -0.34 6.92 -3.29
C THR A 33 0.97 7.59 -2.86
N HIS A 34 0.87 8.76 -2.24
CA HIS A 34 2.01 9.57 -1.82
C HIS A 34 1.70 10.38 -0.56
N GLY A 35 2.73 10.99 0.04
CA GLY A 35 2.59 11.97 1.12
C GLY A 35 3.82 12.87 1.24
N LYS A 36 3.67 14.08 1.78
CA LYS A 36 4.79 15.02 1.97
C LYS A 36 5.68 14.63 3.15
N THR A 37 5.10 13.89 4.09
CA THR A 37 5.80 13.33 5.24
C THR A 37 5.62 11.82 5.26
N ARG A 38 6.49 11.12 6.00
CA ARG A 38 6.34 9.68 6.21
C ARG A 38 4.99 9.32 6.85
N GLU A 39 4.54 10.11 7.82
CA GLU A 39 3.27 9.88 8.51
C GLU A 39 2.08 10.03 7.56
N GLU A 40 2.07 11.10 6.75
CA GLU A 40 1.05 11.30 5.72
C GLU A 40 1.04 10.16 4.70
N ALA A 41 2.21 9.74 4.22
CA ALA A 41 2.31 8.63 3.28
C ALA A 41 1.82 7.30 3.88
N ILE A 42 2.11 7.02 5.16
CA ILE A 42 1.59 5.84 5.86
C ILE A 42 0.06 5.89 5.96
N ASN A 43 -0.50 7.03 6.40
CA ASN A 43 -1.95 7.17 6.56
C ASN A 43 -2.66 7.00 5.21
N ASN A 44 -2.17 7.66 4.17
CA ASN A 44 -2.73 7.52 2.83
C ASN A 44 -2.59 6.08 2.30
N GLY A 45 -1.50 5.39 2.63
CA GLY A 45 -1.30 3.99 2.29
C GLY A 45 -2.30 3.06 2.98
N GLU A 46 -2.59 3.26 4.26
CA GLU A 46 -3.61 2.49 4.98
C GLU A 46 -5.01 2.72 4.39
N GLU A 47 -5.38 3.96 4.05
CA GLU A 47 -6.65 4.27 3.39
C GLU A 47 -6.78 3.55 2.04
N VAL A 48 -5.70 3.52 1.24
CA VAL A 48 -5.67 2.79 -0.03
C VAL A 48 -5.82 1.28 0.18
N ILE A 49 -5.20 0.72 1.21
CA ILE A 49 -5.35 -0.69 1.54
C ILE A 49 -6.81 -1.01 1.87
N GLU A 50 -7.42 -0.26 2.79
CA GLU A 50 -8.81 -0.47 3.18
C GLU A 50 -9.76 -0.36 1.99
N MET A 51 -9.60 0.68 1.16
CA MET A 51 -10.40 0.88 -0.05
C MET A 51 -10.33 -0.31 -1.01
N TYR A 52 -9.14 -0.85 -1.30
CA TYR A 52 -9.00 -1.98 -2.22
C TYR A 52 -9.53 -3.30 -1.63
N LEU A 53 -9.34 -3.52 -0.33
CA LEU A 53 -9.89 -4.70 0.34
C LEU A 53 -11.42 -4.72 0.29
N GLU A 54 -12.06 -3.58 0.59
CA GLU A 54 -13.51 -3.43 0.51
C GLU A 54 -14.04 -3.62 -0.92
N ALA A 55 -13.34 -3.08 -1.92
CA ALA A 55 -13.69 -3.24 -3.32
C ALA A 55 -13.62 -4.72 -3.75
N TRP A 56 -12.51 -5.41 -3.47
CA TRP A 56 -12.36 -6.82 -3.83
C TRP A 56 -13.33 -7.73 -3.08
N GLU A 57 -13.61 -7.45 -1.81
CA GLU A 57 -14.63 -8.19 -1.06
C GLU A 57 -16.01 -8.03 -1.69
N THR A 58 -16.38 -6.81 -2.08
CA THR A 58 -17.66 -6.50 -2.73
C THR A 58 -17.79 -7.14 -4.11
N GLU A 59 -16.71 -7.17 -4.88
CA GLU A 59 -16.65 -7.77 -6.22
C GLU A 59 -16.53 -9.30 -6.18
N GLY A 60 -16.28 -9.90 -5.01
CA GLY A 60 -16.05 -11.33 -4.86
C GLY A 60 -14.70 -11.79 -5.45
N GLU A 61 -13.76 -10.86 -5.57
CA GLU A 61 -12.42 -11.09 -6.08
C GLU A 61 -11.52 -11.71 -4.99
N THR A 62 -10.53 -12.49 -5.40
CA THR A 62 -9.59 -13.09 -4.44
C THR A 62 -8.70 -12.01 -3.83
N ILE A 63 -8.68 -11.89 -2.51
CA ILE A 63 -7.83 -10.91 -1.81
C ILE A 63 -6.39 -11.43 -1.74
N PRO A 64 -5.36 -10.63 -2.11
CA PRO A 64 -3.96 -11.00 -1.93
C PRO A 64 -3.64 -11.25 -0.45
N GLU A 65 -2.79 -12.21 -0.13
CA GLU A 65 -2.39 -12.43 1.27
C GLU A 65 -1.23 -11.51 1.67
N PRO A 66 -1.23 -10.95 2.89
CA PRO A 66 -0.11 -10.14 3.39
C PRO A 66 1.20 -10.92 3.46
N SER A 67 2.31 -10.30 3.06
CA SER A 67 3.64 -10.87 3.25
C SER A 67 4.10 -10.66 4.68
N THR A 68 4.21 -11.74 5.45
CA THR A 68 4.69 -11.70 6.85
C THR A 68 6.10 -12.27 6.96
N LEU A 69 6.94 -11.61 7.76
CA LEU A 69 8.29 -12.08 8.05
C LEU A 69 8.30 -12.81 9.39
N LEU A 70 8.68 -14.08 9.39
CA LEU A 70 9.02 -14.80 10.62
C LEU A 70 10.50 -14.56 10.93
N VAL A 71 10.77 -13.91 12.06
CA VAL A 71 12.13 -13.73 12.58
C VAL A 71 12.37 -14.80 13.64
N ALA A 72 13.44 -15.58 13.48
CA ALA A 72 13.88 -16.63 14.39
C ALA A 72 14.77 -16.07 15.51
#